data_AF-A0A2G9HND6-F1
#
_entry.id   AF-A0A2G9HND6-F1
#
_cell.length_a   1.000
_cell.length_b   1.000
_cell.length_c   1.000
_cell.angle_alpha   90.00
_cell.angle_beta   90.00
_cell.angle_gamma   90.00
#
_symmetry.space_group_name_H-M   'P 1'
#
loop_
_entity.id
_entity.type
_entity.pdbx_description
1 polymer ?
#
loop_
_entity_poly.entity_id
_entity_poly.type
_entity_poly.pdbx_seq_one_letter_code
_entity_poly.pdbx_strand_id
1 'polypeptide(L)'
;MANALATPFLPPLISNPISNSPKVSVSFPRSTILPKIGGLSIRCARVGGVEIPNNKRVEYSLQYIHGIGRTTARQILNDLDFENKLTKDFTEEDLTALRAEVSKYMIEGDLRRFNALAIRRLKEIQCYRGVRHIQGLPCRGQRTKNNCRTLKGKRVAIPGKKKK
;
A
#
# COMPACT_ATOMS: atom_id res chain seq x y z
N MET A 1 30.86 70.77 -30.66
CA MET A 1 30.95 70.72 -29.19
C MET A 1 30.19 69.49 -28.72
N ALA A 2 30.84 68.68 -27.85
CA ALA A 2 30.36 67.50 -27.11
C ALA A 2 29.88 66.26 -27.93
N ASN A 3 30.68 65.18 -28.02
CA ASN A 3 30.86 64.02 -27.10
C ASN A 3 29.81 62.91 -27.37
N ALA A 4 30.16 61.83 -28.08
CA ALA A 4 30.80 60.58 -27.60
C ALA A 4 29.84 59.60 -26.90
N LEU A 5 29.87 58.32 -27.30
CA LEU A 5 29.62 57.04 -26.56
C LEU A 5 29.24 55.96 -27.61
N ALA A 6 30.21 55.21 -28.16
CA ALA A 6 30.75 53.93 -27.68
C ALA A 6 30.15 52.71 -28.43
N THR A 7 30.91 52.17 -29.40
CA THR A 7 30.87 50.77 -29.86
C THR A 7 31.74 49.92 -28.90
N PRO A 8 31.60 48.57 -28.84
CA PRO A 8 32.34 47.69 -29.75
C PRO A 8 31.61 46.36 -30.09
N PHE A 9 31.49 45.96 -31.36
CA PHE A 9 32.47 45.18 -32.16
C PHE A 9 32.84 43.79 -31.57
N LEU A 10 32.30 42.73 -32.21
CA LEU A 10 32.78 41.34 -32.11
C LEU A 10 34.18 41.19 -32.73
N PRO A 11 34.98 40.22 -32.26
CA PRO A 11 35.97 39.55 -33.11
C PRO A 11 35.70 38.05 -33.34
N PRO A 12 36.03 37.50 -34.52
CA PRO A 12 35.75 36.12 -34.93
C PRO A 12 36.88 35.11 -34.63
N LEU A 13 36.51 33.84 -34.82
CA LEU A 13 37.24 32.58 -34.66
C LEU A 13 38.60 32.53 -35.38
N ILE A 14 39.60 31.95 -34.70
CA ILE A 14 40.83 31.40 -35.31
C ILE A 14 41.07 29.99 -34.76
N SER A 15 41.28 29.06 -35.68
CA SER A 15 41.63 27.64 -35.54
C SER A 15 43.07 27.40 -35.08
N ASN A 16 43.36 26.27 -34.41
CA ASN A 16 44.58 25.46 -34.59
C ASN A 16 44.57 24.11 -33.83
N PRO A 17 45.46 23.13 -34.15
CA PRO A 17 45.11 21.72 -34.32
C PRO A 17 45.64 20.70 -33.28
N ILE A 18 45.02 19.52 -33.31
CA ILE A 18 45.43 18.13 -33.00
C ILE A 18 46.72 17.89 -32.19
N SER A 19 46.58 17.22 -31.03
CA SER A 19 47.56 16.22 -30.56
C SER A 19 46.89 15.11 -29.74
N ASN A 20 47.36 13.88 -29.97
CA ASN A 20 46.79 12.59 -29.55
C ASN A 20 46.93 12.32 -28.03
N SER A 21 45.84 11.90 -27.37
CA SER A 21 45.86 11.30 -26.03
C SER A 21 45.74 9.76 -26.09
N PRO A 22 46.46 9.00 -25.25
CA PRO A 22 46.49 7.54 -25.32
C PRO A 22 45.20 6.91 -24.79
N LYS A 23 44.75 5.83 -25.44
CA LYS A 23 43.66 4.97 -24.98
C LYS A 23 44.11 4.20 -23.74
N VAL A 24 43.59 4.55 -22.57
CA VAL A 24 43.71 3.72 -21.36
C VAL A 24 42.63 2.64 -21.41
N SER A 25 43.02 1.41 -21.74
CA SER A 25 42.16 0.23 -21.63
C SER A 25 42.11 -0.22 -20.17
N VAL A 26 41.07 0.19 -19.44
CA VAL A 26 40.78 -0.33 -18.10
C VAL A 26 39.95 -1.60 -18.28
N SER A 27 40.59 -2.77 -18.29
CA SER A 27 39.91 -4.06 -18.24
C SER A 27 39.52 -4.37 -16.80
N PHE A 28 38.25 -4.18 -16.45
CA PHE A 28 37.69 -4.72 -15.22
C PHE A 28 37.51 -6.25 -15.36
N PRO A 29 37.90 -7.06 -14.35
CA PRO A 29 37.67 -8.49 -14.38
C PRO A 29 36.17 -8.76 -14.35
N ARG A 30 35.69 -9.47 -15.36
CA ARG A 30 34.32 -9.97 -15.50
C ARG A 30 34.05 -10.90 -14.33
N SER A 31 33.32 -10.42 -13.31
CA SER A 31 32.75 -11.29 -12.29
C SER A 31 31.93 -12.35 -13.01
N THR A 32 32.37 -13.59 -12.87
CA THR A 32 31.67 -14.79 -13.32
C THR A 32 30.23 -14.72 -12.81
N ILE A 33 29.30 -14.57 -13.74
CA ILE A 33 27.88 -14.78 -13.49
C ILE A 33 27.77 -16.26 -13.13
N LEU A 34 27.65 -16.56 -11.83
CA LEU A 34 27.22 -17.87 -11.38
C LEU A 34 25.90 -18.19 -12.10
N PRO A 35 25.73 -19.41 -12.64
CA PRO A 35 24.46 -19.77 -13.25
C PRO A 35 23.39 -19.61 -12.17
N LYS A 36 22.36 -18.82 -12.48
CA LYS A 36 21.13 -18.81 -11.69
C LYS A 36 20.61 -20.24 -11.73
N ILE A 37 20.94 -21.02 -10.70
CA ILE A 37 20.17 -22.21 -10.35
C ILE A 37 18.73 -21.74 -10.39
N GLY A 38 17.92 -22.37 -11.24
CA GLY A 38 16.52 -22.02 -11.47
C GLY A 38 15.76 -22.16 -10.16
N GLY A 39 15.89 -21.15 -9.30
CA GLY A 39 15.25 -21.09 -8.01
C GLY A 39 13.77 -20.95 -8.25
N LEU A 40 12.99 -21.66 -7.44
CA LEU A 40 11.56 -21.47 -7.32
C LEU A 40 11.29 -19.97 -7.14
N SER A 41 10.78 -19.33 -8.20
CA SER A 41 10.41 -17.93 -8.13
C SER A 41 9.10 -17.86 -7.36
N ILE A 42 9.14 -17.26 -6.17
CA ILE A 42 7.95 -17.00 -5.36
C ILE A 42 7.08 -15.98 -6.12
N ARG A 43 6.14 -16.48 -6.91
CA ARG A 43 5.22 -15.66 -7.73
C ARG A 43 4.15 -14.98 -6.89
N CYS A 44 3.80 -15.55 -5.74
CA CYS A 44 2.77 -15.05 -4.82
C CYS A 44 3.03 -15.59 -3.40
N ALA A 45 3.05 -14.71 -2.40
CA ALA A 45 3.06 -15.12 -1.00
C ALA A 45 1.61 -15.16 -0.49
N ARG A 46 1.14 -16.35 -0.08
CA ARG A 46 -0.15 -16.51 0.60
C ARG A 46 0.07 -16.62 2.11
N VAL A 47 -0.56 -15.72 2.86
CA VAL A 47 -0.45 -15.64 4.33
C VAL A 47 -1.85 -15.40 4.90
N GLY A 48 -2.24 -16.14 5.94
CA GLY A 48 -3.55 -15.98 6.57
C GLY A 48 -4.75 -16.27 5.64
N GLY A 49 -4.56 -17.12 4.62
CA GLY A 49 -5.61 -17.46 3.66
C GLY A 49 -5.79 -16.49 2.48
N VAL A 50 -5.09 -15.34 2.50
CA VAL A 50 -5.17 -14.27 1.48
C VAL A 50 -3.85 -14.15 0.72
N GLU A 51 -3.94 -13.80 -0.56
CA GLU A 51 -2.77 -13.48 -1.39
C GLU A 51 -2.26 -12.07 -1.05
N ILE A 52 -0.96 -11.98 -0.78
CA ILE A 52 -0.29 -10.73 -0.43
C ILE A 52 0.43 -10.16 -1.66
N PRO A 53 0.43 -8.82 -1.88
CA PRO A 53 1.20 -8.20 -2.95
C PRO A 53 2.71 -8.31 -2.73
N ASN A 54 3.41 -8.91 -3.69
CA ASN A 54 4.86 -9.12 -3.60
C ASN A 54 5.69 -7.82 -3.74
N ASN A 55 5.19 -6.81 -4.46
CA ASN A 55 5.94 -5.59 -4.79
C ASN A 55 5.95 -4.51 -3.68
N LYS A 56 5.53 -4.84 -2.46
CA LYS A 56 5.41 -3.90 -1.35
C LYS A 56 6.27 -4.33 -0.15
N ARG A 57 6.58 -3.36 0.72
CA ARG A 57 7.19 -3.64 2.02
C ARG A 57 6.23 -4.43 2.89
N VAL A 58 6.76 -5.36 3.68
CA VAL A 58 5.94 -6.33 4.43
C VAL A 58 4.93 -5.68 5.37
N GLU A 59 5.29 -4.59 6.05
CA GLU A 59 4.36 -3.83 6.91
C GLU A 59 3.05 -3.47 6.21
N TYR A 60 3.13 -3.00 4.95
CA TYR A 60 1.96 -2.59 4.16
C TYR A 60 1.32 -3.76 3.43
N SER A 61 2.12 -4.76 3.08
CA SER A 61 1.66 -6.00 2.46
C SER A 61 0.71 -6.77 3.38
N LEU A 62 1.02 -6.87 4.68
CA LEU A 62 0.18 -7.55 5.67
C LEU A 62 -1.18 -6.85 5.90
N GLN A 63 -1.27 -5.52 5.69
CA GLN A 63 -2.50 -4.74 5.88
C GLN A 63 -3.62 -5.10 4.88
N TYR A 64 -3.31 -5.86 3.84
CA TYR A 64 -4.32 -6.39 2.92
C TYR A 64 -5.21 -7.46 3.58
N ILE A 65 -4.70 -8.13 4.62
CA ILE A 65 -5.46 -9.11 5.38
C ILE A 65 -6.46 -8.37 6.27
N HIS A 66 -7.75 -8.68 6.12
CA HIS A 66 -8.79 -8.07 6.96
C HIS A 66 -8.59 -8.50 8.43
N GLY A 67 -8.33 -7.52 9.28
CA GLY A 67 -8.01 -7.73 10.70
C GLY A 67 -6.62 -7.24 11.09
N ILE A 68 -5.70 -7.15 10.13
CA ILE A 68 -4.36 -6.61 10.36
C ILE A 68 -4.33 -5.13 10.00
N GLY A 69 -4.11 -4.28 11.00
CA GLY A 69 -3.88 -2.86 10.84
C GLY A 69 -2.39 -2.50 10.88
N ARG A 70 -2.09 -1.19 10.92
CA ARG A 70 -0.71 -0.69 11.02
C ARG A 70 -0.02 -1.11 12.33
N THR A 71 -0.75 -1.09 13.43
CA THR A 71 -0.23 -1.43 14.76
C THR A 71 0.14 -2.90 14.84
N THR A 72 -0.78 -3.78 14.48
CA THR A 72 -0.57 -5.23 14.49
C THR A 72 0.49 -5.66 13.48
N ALA A 73 0.55 -5.04 12.29
CA ALA A 73 1.58 -5.36 11.30
C ALA A 73 2.99 -5.05 11.82
N ARG A 74 3.18 -3.91 12.49
CA ARG A 74 4.46 -3.57 13.14
C ARG A 74 4.77 -4.48 14.30
N GLN A 75 3.76 -4.84 15.09
CA GLN A 75 3.93 -5.75 16.21
C GLN A 75 4.41 -7.13 15.72
N ILE A 76 3.76 -7.70 14.70
CA ILE A 76 4.18 -8.99 14.11
C ILE A 76 5.63 -8.94 13.61
N LEU A 77 6.03 -7.83 12.99
CA LEU A 77 7.41 -7.66 12.53
C LEU A 77 8.41 -7.56 13.68
N ASN A 78 8.06 -6.85 14.75
CA ASN A 78 8.88 -6.73 15.94
C ASN A 78 8.96 -8.06 16.72
N ASP A 79 7.86 -8.80 16.82
CA ASP A 79 7.81 -10.09 17.54
C ASP A 79 8.69 -11.15 16.84
N LEU A 80 8.88 -11.02 15.53
CA LEU A 80 9.75 -11.88 14.71
C LEU A 80 11.14 -11.29 14.47
N ASP A 81 11.43 -10.11 15.03
CA ASP A 81 12.66 -9.34 14.78
C ASP A 81 13.01 -9.18 13.28
N PHE A 82 11.98 -9.03 12.42
CA PHE A 82 12.16 -8.85 10.98
C PHE A 82 12.29 -7.38 10.58
N GLU A 83 13.27 -7.10 9.73
CA GLU A 83 13.41 -5.79 9.10
C GLU A 83 12.35 -5.54 8.01
N ASN A 84 12.05 -4.27 7.76
CA ASN A 84 11.10 -3.81 6.75
C ASN A 84 11.65 -3.95 5.30
N LYS A 85 11.77 -5.19 4.84
CA LYS A 85 12.19 -5.55 3.47
C LYS A 85 10.98 -5.64 2.52
N LEU A 86 11.25 -5.85 1.24
CA LEU A 86 10.21 -6.17 0.26
C LEU A 86 9.75 -7.62 0.47
N THR A 87 8.48 -7.88 0.17
CA THR A 87 7.88 -9.22 0.35
C THR A 87 8.53 -10.28 -0.55
N LYS A 88 9.15 -9.87 -1.67
CA LYS A 88 9.89 -10.77 -2.57
C LYS A 88 11.17 -11.33 -1.97
N ASP A 89 11.78 -10.59 -1.06
CA ASP A 89 13.11 -10.89 -0.53
C ASP A 89 13.03 -11.83 0.68
N PHE A 90 11.81 -12.22 1.10
CA PHE A 90 11.59 -13.15 2.20
C PHE A 90 11.92 -14.58 1.79
N THR A 91 12.62 -15.29 2.67
CA THR A 91 12.89 -16.71 2.49
C THR A 91 11.65 -17.54 2.83
N GLU A 92 11.64 -18.82 2.43
CA GLU A 92 10.53 -19.72 2.73
C GLU A 92 10.35 -19.98 4.24
N GLU A 93 11.45 -19.94 4.99
CA GLU A 93 11.46 -20.05 6.45
C GLU A 93 10.77 -18.83 7.08
N ASP A 94 11.13 -17.62 6.64
CA ASP A 94 10.51 -16.38 7.13
C ASP A 94 9.00 -16.35 6.85
N LEU A 95 8.59 -16.81 5.66
CA LEU A 95 7.17 -16.91 5.31
C LEU A 95 6.42 -17.90 6.19
N THR A 96 7.08 -18.96 6.64
CA THR A 96 6.49 -19.96 7.53
C THR A 96 6.33 -19.41 8.94
N ALA A 97 7.34 -18.69 9.45
CA ALA A 97 7.26 -17.97 10.72
C ALA A 97 6.15 -16.90 10.70
N LEU A 98 6.07 -16.11 9.61
CA LEU A 98 5.00 -15.12 9.43
C LEU A 98 3.61 -15.76 9.45
N ARG A 99 3.42 -16.91 8.81
CA ARG A 99 2.13 -17.63 8.84
C ARG A 99 1.77 -18.06 10.26
N ALA A 100 2.73 -18.61 11.01
CA ALA A 100 2.51 -19.06 12.37
C ALA A 100 2.11 -17.91 13.31
N GLU A 101 2.78 -16.76 13.21
CA GLU A 101 2.42 -15.58 14.01
C GLU A 101 1.08 -14.98 13.61
N VAL A 102 0.82 -14.86 12.31
CA VAL A 102 -0.44 -14.32 11.79
C VAL A 102 -1.62 -15.20 12.24
N SER A 103 -1.46 -16.52 12.29
CA SER A 103 -2.50 -17.45 12.76
C SER A 103 -2.95 -17.26 14.22
N LYS A 104 -2.17 -16.57 15.06
CA LYS A 104 -2.56 -16.26 16.45
C LYS A 104 -3.65 -15.19 16.51
N TYR A 105 -3.78 -14.35 15.48
CA TYR A 105 -4.74 -13.27 15.42
C TYR A 105 -6.05 -13.73 14.75
N MET A 106 -7.17 -13.17 15.20
CA MET A 106 -8.45 -13.37 14.51
C MET A 106 -8.42 -12.66 13.16
N ILE A 107 -8.69 -13.38 12.08
CA ILE A 107 -8.52 -12.88 10.71
C ILE A 107 -9.78 -13.11 9.88
N GLU A 108 -10.00 -12.24 8.90
CA GLU A 108 -10.97 -12.38 7.81
C GLU A 108 -12.35 -12.90 8.25
N GLY A 109 -12.62 -14.18 7.99
CA GLY A 109 -13.90 -14.84 8.23
C GLY A 109 -14.29 -14.83 9.69
N ASP A 110 -13.33 -15.03 10.60
CA ASP A 110 -13.59 -15.07 12.03
C ASP A 110 -14.02 -13.70 12.55
N LEU A 111 -13.29 -12.63 12.15
CA LEU A 111 -13.67 -11.26 12.49
C LEU A 111 -15.00 -10.85 11.87
N ARG A 112 -15.26 -11.24 10.61
CA ARG A 112 -16.54 -10.95 9.94
C ARG A 112 -17.70 -11.66 10.65
N ARG A 113 -17.53 -12.93 11.01
CA ARG A 113 -18.53 -13.71 11.74
C ARG A 113 -18.74 -13.13 13.14
N PHE A 114 -17.67 -12.81 13.86
CA PHE A 114 -17.74 -12.21 15.19
C PHE A 114 -18.53 -10.89 15.17
N ASN A 115 -18.19 -9.99 14.24
CA ASN A 115 -18.90 -8.72 14.08
C ASN A 115 -20.36 -8.90 13.64
N ALA A 116 -20.62 -9.85 12.73
CA ALA A 116 -21.98 -10.16 12.28
C ALA A 116 -22.84 -10.69 13.44
N LEU A 117 -22.29 -11.57 14.28
CA LEU A 117 -22.96 -12.07 15.49
C LEU A 117 -23.21 -10.96 16.50
N ALA A 118 -22.23 -10.06 16.71
CA ALA A 118 -22.41 -8.92 17.60
C ALA A 118 -23.54 -7.97 17.13
N ILE A 119 -23.61 -7.69 15.83
CA ILE A 119 -24.68 -6.87 15.24
C ILE A 119 -26.02 -7.61 15.33
N ARG A 120 -26.05 -8.91 15.01
CA ARG A 120 -27.25 -9.74 15.11
C ARG A 120 -27.81 -9.73 16.53
N ARG A 121 -26.94 -9.94 17.54
CA ARG A 121 -27.30 -9.84 18.95
C ARG A 121 -27.95 -8.50 19.29
N LEU A 122 -27.38 -7.37 18.81
CA LEU A 122 -27.99 -6.04 19.05
C LEU A 122 -29.38 -5.91 18.43
N LYS A 123 -29.61 -6.49 17.25
CA LYS A 123 -30.92 -6.50 16.59
C LYS A 123 -31.94 -7.33 17.36
N GLU A 124 -31.54 -8.51 17.83
CA GLU A 124 -32.39 -9.42 18.61
C GLU A 124 -32.78 -8.83 19.98
N ILE A 125 -31.87 -8.12 20.64
CA ILE A 125 -32.15 -7.40 21.91
C ILE A 125 -33.16 -6.24 21.72
N GLN A 126 -33.31 -5.71 20.50
CA GLN A 126 -34.16 -4.55 20.19
C GLN A 126 -33.77 -3.26 20.93
N CYS A 127 -32.53 -3.12 21.37
CA CYS A 127 -32.03 -1.86 21.94
C CYS A 127 -31.95 -0.75 20.88
N TYR A 128 -31.84 0.52 21.31
CA TYR A 128 -31.74 1.66 20.39
C TYR A 128 -30.71 1.43 19.28
N ARG A 129 -29.49 0.97 19.61
CA ARG A 129 -28.45 0.67 18.60
C ARG A 129 -28.90 -0.40 17.61
N GLY A 130 -29.56 -1.46 18.08
CA GLY A 130 -30.13 -2.51 17.24
C GLY A 130 -31.15 -1.97 16.24
N VAL A 131 -32.11 -1.18 16.72
CA VAL A 131 -33.12 -0.51 15.88
C VAL A 131 -32.46 0.34 14.80
N ARG A 132 -31.41 1.10 15.13
CA ARG A 132 -30.65 1.92 14.17
C ARG A 132 -29.92 1.08 13.12
N HIS A 133 -29.36 -0.07 13.51
CA HIS A 133 -28.75 -1.04 12.59
C HIS A 133 -29.77 -1.70 11.66
N ILE A 134 -31.02 -1.90 12.09
CA ILE A 134 -32.11 -2.39 11.24
C ILE A 134 -32.55 -1.30 10.24
N GLN A 135 -32.71 -0.07 10.73
CA GLN A 135 -33.16 1.08 9.93
C GLN A 135 -32.09 1.65 8.98
N GLY A 136 -30.83 1.19 9.06
CA GLY A 136 -29.73 1.76 8.26
C GLY A 136 -29.44 3.23 8.61
N LEU A 137 -29.48 3.56 9.91
CA LEU A 137 -29.18 4.90 10.44
C LEU A 137 -28.00 4.87 11.42
N PRO A 138 -27.22 5.96 11.55
CA PRO A 138 -26.10 5.98 12.46
C PRO A 138 -26.55 5.83 13.91
N CYS A 139 -25.76 5.08 14.68
CA CYS A 139 -26.02 4.72 16.08
C CYS A 139 -25.17 5.51 17.09
N ARG A 140 -24.20 6.32 16.64
CA ARG A 140 -23.25 7.07 17.49
C ARG A 140 -23.71 8.51 17.84
N GLY A 141 -25.02 8.77 17.87
CA GLY A 141 -25.56 10.11 18.19
C GLY A 141 -25.43 11.16 17.07
N GLN A 142 -25.03 10.75 15.87
CA GLN A 142 -24.91 11.65 14.71
C GLN A 142 -26.30 12.12 14.23
N ARG A 143 -26.43 13.41 13.88
CA ARG A 143 -27.69 13.99 13.37
C ARG A 143 -28.06 13.41 12.01
N THR A 144 -29.29 12.90 11.85
CA THR A 144 -29.72 12.19 10.63
C THR A 144 -30.43 13.01 9.56
N LYS A 145 -30.66 14.30 9.83
CA LYS A 145 -31.34 15.22 8.92
C LYS A 145 -30.50 15.53 7.68
N ASN A 146 -29.20 15.79 7.86
CA ASN A 146 -28.31 16.27 6.79
C ASN A 146 -27.31 15.19 6.33
N ASN A 147 -26.35 14.81 7.19
CA ASN A 147 -25.15 14.09 6.77
C ASN A 147 -25.14 12.63 7.25
N CYS A 148 -25.70 11.71 6.45
CA CYS A 148 -25.70 10.27 6.73
C CYS A 148 -25.54 9.39 5.47
N ARG A 149 -25.01 9.93 4.37
CA ARG A 149 -25.02 9.25 3.07
C ARG A 149 -24.16 8.01 3.01
N THR A 150 -23.01 7.98 3.70
CA THR A 150 -22.14 6.79 3.76
C THR A 150 -22.88 5.55 4.26
N LEU A 151 -23.82 5.71 5.20
CA LEU A 151 -24.58 4.61 5.79
C LEU A 151 -25.95 4.39 5.12
N LYS A 152 -26.66 5.47 4.76
CA LYS A 152 -27.96 5.39 4.04
C LYS A 152 -27.83 4.93 2.58
N GLY A 153 -26.63 5.00 2.01
CA GLY A 153 -26.40 4.74 0.59
C GLY A 153 -26.82 5.89 -0.33
N LYS A 154 -26.74 5.61 -1.64
CA LYS A 154 -27.10 6.55 -2.73
C LYS A 154 -28.58 6.93 -2.62
N ARG A 155 -28.93 8.14 -3.07
CA ARG A 155 -30.34 8.59 -3.07
C ARG A 155 -31.09 7.77 -4.12
N VAL A 156 -31.93 6.85 -3.66
CA VAL A 156 -32.89 6.17 -4.52
C VAL A 156 -33.93 7.20 -4.97
N ALA A 157 -34.12 7.35 -6.28
CA ALA A 157 -35.19 8.17 -6.83
C ALA A 157 -36.52 7.49 -6.49
N ILE A 158 -37.44 8.23 -5.88
CA ILE A 158 -38.80 7.72 -5.66
C ILE A 158 -39.50 7.78 -7.03
N PRO A 159 -39.91 6.64 -7.62
CA PRO A 159 -40.64 6.66 -8.88
C PRO A 159 -41.91 7.51 -8.73
N GLY A 160 -42.15 8.42 -9.67
CA GLY A 160 -43.33 9.29 -9.67
C GLY A 160 -43.18 10.66 -9.00
N LYS A 161 -42.03 11.00 -8.40
CA LYS A 161 -41.83 12.34 -7.84
C LYS A 161 -41.31 13.32 -8.91
N LYS A 162 -42.22 14.11 -9.52
CA LYS A 162 -41.84 15.25 -10.36
C LYS A 162 -40.90 16.16 -9.55
N LYS A 163 -39.72 16.46 -10.08
CA LYS A 163 -38.86 17.52 -9.54
C LYS A 163 -39.65 18.82 -9.66
N LYS A 164 -40.06 19.38 -8.52
CA LYS A 164 -40.45 20.80 -8.44
C LYS A 164 -39.18 21.63 -8.47
#